data_AF-A0A7C4LLQ2-F1
#
_entry.id   AF-A0A7C4LLQ2-F1
#
_cell.length_a   1.000
_cell.length_b   1.000
_cell.length_c   1.000
_cell.angle_alpha   90.00
_cell.angle_beta   90.00
_cell.angle_gamma   90.00
#
_symmetry.space_group_name_H-M   'P 1'
#
loop_
_entity.id
_entity.type
_entity.pdbx_description
1 polymer ?
#
loop_
_entity_poly.entity_id
_entity_poly.type
_entity_poly.pdbx_seq_one_letter_code
_entity_poly.pdbx_strand_id
1 'polypeptide(L)'
;MAVGAEAAPDSGEGASGGIAVLRSRQVDLPSASPWLPRQLWRRIVIVVGFWLLLTLTAGLLIRPFPPHPQLAPAINHLVDGPRPVLGVYADILLWTFAAQFCGLIGWYRSQSQLDFQGRYRLWAWPVLVFAAWGFCAGTDVHSAVGAAAGPRLRWPLWRAEQMVWLVPCMAAGLSIWWIVGRDVQRSRWNAALLRCAMMVLLITGAGRLYQPDLAGYPWFEGALLAGKYLGMGLLVTGLWLHAAFVAYVCADPPEPREPVNWRARLWSLAGWLWQGVRWFRRRARSNDEASEARSRRKKTDDAEEAPKRKRKTAAKSKRTTRARARTKVVEDSAEEMEEEAADDGSADDGAADEEWDDASGESEDEWSEDATPAPTLPKTASAAVTATPTVSASPPPRPQIPPQKPTAPPPVAASARSGDDDENDDDDGDGDGASDRQFRIDGAHGGADPFKGLSKRQRRELKRQMREQQRQQRGR
;
A
#
# COMPACT_ATOMS: atom_id res chain seq x y z
N MET A 1 23.93 -68.87 -44.37
CA MET A 1 23.33 -67.69 -45.06
C MET A 1 22.11 -67.26 -44.27
N ALA A 2 22.20 -66.15 -43.55
CA ALA A 2 21.07 -65.43 -42.95
C ALA A 2 21.60 -64.07 -42.45
N VAL A 3 21.64 -63.08 -43.34
CA VAL A 3 21.79 -61.66 -42.99
C VAL A 3 20.35 -61.16 -42.81
N GLY A 4 19.95 -60.50 -41.73
CA GLY A 4 20.63 -59.44 -41.01
C GLY A 4 19.83 -58.16 -41.27
N ALA A 5 18.65 -58.07 -40.63
CA ALA A 5 17.73 -56.95 -40.77
C ALA A 5 17.93 -55.99 -39.59
N GLU A 6 18.65 -54.90 -39.85
CA GLU A 6 18.98 -53.88 -38.86
C GLU A 6 17.89 -52.82 -38.84
N ALA A 7 17.08 -52.80 -37.78
CA ALA A 7 15.98 -51.84 -37.62
C ALA A 7 16.51 -50.52 -37.03
N ALA A 8 16.20 -49.40 -37.68
CA ALA A 8 16.60 -48.07 -37.23
C ALA A 8 15.82 -47.63 -35.96
N PRO A 9 16.44 -46.87 -35.05
CA PRO A 9 15.75 -46.32 -33.89
C PRO A 9 14.87 -45.11 -34.27
N ASP A 10 13.57 -45.23 -34.03
CA ASP A 10 12.62 -44.11 -34.13
C ASP A 10 13.03 -42.95 -33.20
N SER A 11 13.05 -41.73 -33.74
CA SER A 11 13.51 -40.52 -33.04
C SER A 11 12.41 -39.46 -32.90
N GLY A 12 11.14 -39.91 -32.80
CA GLY A 12 9.95 -39.06 -32.91
C GLY A 12 9.27 -38.57 -31.61
N GLU A 13 9.48 -39.19 -30.45
CA GLU A 13 8.60 -39.01 -29.27
C GLU A 13 9.22 -38.23 -28.07
N GLY A 14 10.26 -37.42 -28.31
CA GLY A 14 11.07 -36.85 -27.22
C GLY A 14 10.49 -35.66 -26.41
N ALA A 15 9.47 -34.94 -26.91
CA ALA A 15 9.15 -33.59 -26.40
C ALA A 15 7.76 -33.41 -25.76
N SER A 16 6.74 -34.15 -26.18
CA SER A 16 5.35 -33.98 -25.71
C SER A 16 5.08 -34.66 -24.37
N GLY A 17 5.68 -35.84 -24.13
CA GLY A 17 5.47 -36.61 -22.90
C GLY A 17 5.97 -35.92 -21.63
N GLY A 18 7.08 -35.17 -21.70
CA GLY A 18 7.68 -34.51 -20.53
C GLY A 18 6.76 -33.50 -19.85
N ILE A 19 5.98 -32.73 -20.63
CA ILE A 19 5.06 -31.72 -20.09
C ILE A 19 3.85 -32.38 -19.42
N ALA A 20 3.34 -33.48 -19.99
CA ALA A 20 2.23 -34.25 -19.40
C ALA A 20 2.64 -34.93 -18.07
N VAL A 21 3.84 -35.52 -18.03
CA VAL A 21 4.38 -36.19 -16.83
C VAL A 21 4.73 -35.21 -15.71
N LEU A 22 5.22 -34.00 -16.03
CA LEU A 22 5.42 -32.96 -15.01
C LEU A 22 4.07 -32.49 -14.42
N ARG A 23 3.03 -32.37 -15.25
CA ARG A 23 1.69 -31.95 -14.82
C ARG A 23 1.00 -32.97 -13.90
N SER A 24 1.25 -34.26 -14.08
CA SER A 24 0.73 -35.30 -13.17
C SER A 24 1.53 -35.41 -11.88
N ARG A 25 2.87 -35.30 -11.92
CA ARG A 25 3.72 -35.36 -10.70
C ARG A 25 3.48 -34.22 -9.70
N GLN A 26 2.92 -33.10 -10.15
CA GLN A 26 2.64 -31.93 -9.33
C GLN A 26 1.40 -32.11 -8.40
N VAL A 27 0.58 -33.14 -8.64
CA VAL A 27 -0.70 -33.36 -7.93
C VAL A 27 -0.51 -34.04 -6.57
N ASP A 28 0.44 -34.97 -6.48
CA ASP A 28 0.56 -35.92 -5.37
C ASP A 28 1.72 -35.66 -4.40
N LEU A 29 2.07 -34.39 -4.20
CA LEU A 29 2.85 -34.00 -3.03
C LEU A 29 1.93 -33.86 -1.79
N PRO A 30 2.01 -34.77 -0.79
CA PRO A 30 1.21 -34.69 0.44
C PRO A 30 1.62 -33.53 1.36
N SER A 31 2.62 -32.73 0.97
CA SER A 31 3.18 -31.61 1.73
C SER A 31 2.45 -30.26 1.51
N ALA A 32 1.36 -30.21 0.73
CA ALA A 32 0.63 -28.99 0.39
C ALA A 32 -0.20 -28.40 1.55
N SER A 33 0.52 -27.92 2.57
CA SER A 33 0.11 -27.17 3.76
C SER A 33 -1.08 -27.75 4.57
N PRO A 34 -0.86 -28.28 5.78
CA PRO A 34 -1.97 -28.78 6.63
C PRO A 34 -2.93 -27.67 7.10
N TRP A 35 -2.52 -26.40 7.01
CA TRP A 35 -3.22 -25.22 7.52
C TRP A 35 -4.37 -24.72 6.64
N LEU A 36 -4.44 -25.16 5.39
CA LEU A 36 -5.47 -24.76 4.44
C LEU A 36 -6.23 -26.02 3.95
N PRO A 37 -7.57 -25.97 3.81
CA PRO A 37 -8.29 -27.08 3.21
C PRO A 37 -8.18 -27.04 1.67
N ARG A 38 -7.80 -28.16 1.05
CA ARG A 38 -7.88 -28.35 -0.41
C ARG A 38 -9.32 -28.27 -0.93
N GLN A 39 -10.29 -28.84 -0.20
CA GLN A 39 -11.68 -28.97 -0.62
C GLN A 39 -12.44 -27.63 -0.58
N LEU A 40 -13.11 -27.26 -1.68
CA LEU A 40 -13.82 -25.98 -1.82
C LEU A 40 -14.95 -25.81 -0.80
N TRP A 41 -15.75 -26.85 -0.54
CA TRP A 41 -16.85 -26.78 0.43
C TRP A 41 -16.36 -26.46 1.85
N ARG A 42 -15.22 -27.03 2.28
CA ARG A 42 -14.60 -26.69 3.58
C ARG A 42 -14.22 -25.23 3.65
N ARG A 43 -13.77 -24.65 2.53
CA ARG A 43 -13.47 -23.21 2.47
C ARG A 43 -14.72 -22.37 2.63
N ILE A 44 -15.80 -22.73 1.93
CA ILE A 44 -17.09 -22.04 2.03
C ILE A 44 -17.61 -22.10 3.47
N VAL A 45 -17.58 -23.26 4.12
CA VAL A 45 -17.99 -23.42 5.53
C VAL A 45 -17.16 -22.53 6.48
N ILE A 46 -15.83 -22.47 6.30
CA ILE A 46 -14.97 -21.59 7.11
C ILE A 46 -15.29 -20.11 6.88
N VAL A 47 -15.49 -19.68 5.63
CA VAL A 47 -15.85 -18.29 5.30
C VAL A 47 -17.20 -17.93 5.89
N VAL A 48 -18.23 -18.77 5.67
CA VAL A 48 -19.57 -18.55 6.23
C VAL A 48 -19.53 -18.51 7.76
N GLY A 49 -18.83 -19.44 8.41
CA GLY A 49 -18.67 -19.44 9.87
C GLY A 49 -17.94 -18.20 10.40
N PHE A 50 -16.88 -17.76 9.71
CA PHE A 50 -16.16 -16.52 10.03
C PHE A 50 -17.07 -15.28 9.91
N TRP A 51 -17.83 -15.17 8.81
CA TRP A 51 -18.75 -14.05 8.61
C TRP A 51 -19.92 -14.07 9.60
N LEU A 52 -20.46 -15.24 9.95
CA LEU A 52 -21.49 -15.36 10.99
C LEU A 52 -20.98 -14.95 12.38
N LEU A 53 -19.75 -15.35 12.74
CA LEU A 53 -19.12 -14.92 14.00
C LEU A 53 -18.86 -13.41 14.02
N LEU A 54 -18.44 -12.85 12.89
CA LEU A 54 -18.15 -11.43 12.73
C LEU A 54 -19.41 -10.57 12.77
N THR A 55 -20.50 -10.98 12.11
CA THR A 55 -21.79 -10.28 12.19
C THR A 55 -22.45 -10.42 13.55
N LEU A 56 -22.31 -11.58 14.22
CA LEU A 56 -22.75 -11.74 15.61
C LEU A 56 -21.99 -10.79 16.55
N THR A 57 -20.66 -10.69 16.40
CA THR A 57 -19.82 -9.80 17.21
C THR A 57 -20.16 -8.33 16.94
N ALA A 58 -20.29 -7.92 15.68
CA ALA A 58 -20.73 -6.57 15.33
C ALA A 58 -22.14 -6.28 15.85
N GLY A 59 -23.08 -7.22 15.73
CA GLY A 59 -24.46 -7.07 16.23
C GLY A 59 -24.51 -6.87 17.74
N LEU A 60 -23.77 -7.69 18.51
CA LEU A 60 -23.65 -7.56 19.97
C LEU A 60 -23.10 -6.18 20.38
N LEU A 61 -22.12 -5.65 19.64
CA LEU A 61 -21.51 -4.35 19.94
C LEU A 61 -22.35 -3.14 19.49
N ILE A 62 -23.13 -3.27 18.42
CA ILE A 62 -24.03 -2.20 17.94
C ILE A 62 -25.30 -2.12 18.80
N ARG A 63 -25.83 -3.28 19.21
CA ARG A 63 -27.05 -3.38 20.01
C ARG A 63 -26.95 -4.59 20.93
N PRO A 64 -26.50 -4.44 22.20
CA PRO A 64 -26.49 -5.54 23.14
C PRO A 64 -27.91 -6.11 23.27
N PHE A 65 -28.06 -7.40 22.95
CA PHE A 65 -29.29 -8.13 23.22
C PHE A 65 -29.49 -8.18 24.73
N PRO A 66 -30.74 -8.02 25.24
CA PRO A 66 -31.02 -8.17 26.67
C PRO A 66 -30.62 -9.60 27.08
N PRO A 67 -29.53 -9.76 27.85
CA PRO A 67 -29.01 -11.09 28.16
C PRO A 67 -29.90 -11.77 29.19
N HIS A 68 -29.92 -13.11 29.20
CA HIS A 68 -30.53 -13.85 30.29
C HIS A 68 -29.91 -13.37 31.63
N PRO A 69 -30.68 -13.09 32.69
CA PRO A 69 -30.20 -12.37 33.87
C PRO A 69 -28.96 -12.99 34.56
N GLN A 70 -28.77 -14.30 34.42
CA GLN A 70 -27.58 -15.01 34.91
C GLN A 70 -26.30 -14.75 34.09
N LEU A 71 -26.44 -14.50 32.78
CA LEU A 71 -25.33 -14.19 31.87
C LEU A 71 -25.07 -12.69 31.72
N ALA A 72 -26.03 -11.86 32.15
CA ALA A 72 -25.96 -10.41 32.12
C ALA A 72 -24.64 -9.83 32.65
N PRO A 73 -24.16 -10.12 33.88
CA PRO A 73 -22.94 -9.50 34.39
C PRO A 73 -21.69 -9.80 33.55
N ALA A 74 -21.61 -11.01 32.96
CA ALA A 74 -20.49 -11.38 32.10
C ALA A 74 -20.56 -10.70 30.73
N ILE A 75 -21.73 -10.71 30.08
CA ILE A 75 -21.92 -10.11 28.75
C ILE A 75 -21.75 -8.59 28.82
N ASN A 76 -22.34 -7.95 29.83
CA ASN A 76 -22.18 -6.52 30.09
C ASN A 76 -20.70 -6.15 30.30
N HIS A 77 -19.92 -6.92 31.05
CA HIS A 77 -18.48 -6.63 31.21
C HIS A 77 -17.69 -6.71 29.88
N LEU A 78 -18.16 -7.49 28.90
CA LEU A 78 -17.52 -7.60 27.58
C LEU A 78 -17.94 -6.49 26.59
N VAL A 79 -19.16 -5.96 26.74
CA VAL A 79 -19.84 -5.12 25.74
C VAL A 79 -20.09 -3.68 26.22
N ASP A 80 -20.18 -3.43 27.52
CA ASP A 80 -20.44 -2.09 28.07
C ASP A 80 -19.17 -1.23 28.10
N GLY A 81 -19.39 0.10 28.04
CA GLY A 81 -18.35 1.12 28.16
C GLY A 81 -17.89 1.70 26.82
N PRO A 82 -17.10 2.80 26.85
CA PRO A 82 -16.66 3.51 25.65
C PRO A 82 -15.69 2.71 24.76
N ARG A 83 -15.09 1.65 25.32
CA ARG A 83 -14.12 0.77 24.64
C ARG A 83 -14.42 -0.70 25.03
N PRO A 84 -15.43 -1.33 24.41
CA PRO A 84 -15.85 -2.68 24.78
C PRO A 84 -14.72 -3.69 24.62
N VAL A 85 -14.49 -4.49 25.65
CA VAL A 85 -13.41 -5.48 25.72
C VAL A 85 -13.49 -6.48 24.56
N LEU A 86 -14.70 -6.92 24.21
CA LEU A 86 -14.96 -7.78 23.05
C LEU A 86 -14.52 -7.12 21.73
N GLY A 87 -14.79 -5.81 21.56
CA GLY A 87 -14.40 -5.05 20.37
C GLY A 87 -12.89 -4.94 20.23
N VAL A 88 -12.18 -4.68 21.33
CA VAL A 88 -10.71 -4.61 21.38
C VAL A 88 -10.09 -5.96 21.00
N TYR A 89 -10.57 -7.07 21.58
CA TYR A 89 -10.06 -8.40 21.22
C TYR A 89 -10.37 -8.77 19.76
N ALA A 90 -11.57 -8.45 19.26
CA ALA A 90 -11.93 -8.68 17.85
C ALA A 90 -11.00 -7.91 16.90
N ASP A 91 -10.66 -6.65 17.21
CA ASP A 91 -9.72 -5.86 16.41
C ASP A 91 -8.32 -6.45 16.38
N ILE A 92 -7.78 -6.83 17.55
CA ILE A 92 -6.46 -7.47 17.66
C ILE A 92 -6.44 -8.77 16.84
N LEU A 93 -7.47 -9.61 16.97
CA LEU A 93 -7.58 -10.87 16.24
C LEU A 93 -7.65 -10.66 14.73
N LEU A 94 -8.48 -9.72 14.24
CA LEU A 94 -8.60 -9.45 12.80
C LEU A 94 -7.30 -8.90 12.21
N TRP A 95 -6.61 -7.97 12.88
CA TRP A 95 -5.31 -7.47 12.43
C TRP A 95 -4.21 -8.53 12.48
N THR A 96 -4.18 -9.35 13.53
CA THR A 96 -3.19 -10.44 13.64
C THR A 96 -3.44 -11.55 12.63
N PHE A 97 -4.69 -11.90 12.31
CA PHE A 97 -5.00 -12.80 11.19
C PHE A 97 -4.58 -12.21 9.84
N ALA A 98 -4.83 -10.92 9.58
CA ALA A 98 -4.35 -10.25 8.37
C ALA A 98 -2.81 -10.31 8.26
N ALA A 99 -2.09 -10.05 9.36
CA ALA A 99 -0.63 -10.20 9.43
C ALA A 99 -0.18 -11.64 9.19
N GLN A 100 -0.81 -12.63 9.84
CA GLN A 100 -0.48 -14.05 9.67
C GLN A 100 -0.70 -14.53 8.23
N PHE A 101 -1.80 -14.13 7.57
CA PHE A 101 -2.04 -14.50 6.17
C PHE A 101 -1.05 -13.82 5.22
N CYS A 102 -0.66 -12.57 5.46
CA CYS A 102 0.43 -11.95 4.70
C CYS A 102 1.76 -12.69 4.87
N GLY A 103 2.06 -13.14 6.09
CA GLY A 103 3.26 -13.93 6.39
C GLY A 103 3.22 -15.30 5.70
N LEU A 104 2.04 -15.93 5.66
CA LEU A 104 1.81 -17.21 5.00
C LEU A 104 1.93 -17.08 3.46
N ILE A 105 1.39 -16.01 2.86
CA ILE A 105 1.57 -15.71 1.43
C ILE A 105 3.05 -15.49 1.11
N GLY A 106 3.73 -14.65 1.91
CA GLY A 106 5.17 -14.41 1.77
C GLY A 106 6.00 -15.68 1.93
N TRP A 107 5.62 -16.57 2.85
CA TRP A 107 6.24 -17.88 3.03
C TRP A 107 6.08 -18.76 1.79
N TYR A 108 4.87 -18.97 1.27
CA TYR A 108 4.66 -19.77 0.05
C TYR A 108 5.43 -19.19 -1.14
N ARG A 109 5.36 -17.87 -1.36
CA ARG A 109 6.11 -17.21 -2.44
C ARG A 109 7.61 -17.31 -2.27
N SER A 110 8.12 -17.36 -1.03
CA SER A 110 9.54 -17.56 -0.81
C SER A 110 10.04 -18.91 -1.33
N GLN A 111 9.18 -19.94 -1.38
CA GLN A 111 9.56 -21.31 -1.79
C GLN A 111 9.40 -21.56 -3.31
N SER A 112 8.66 -20.72 -4.05
CA SER A 112 8.60 -20.84 -5.52
C SER A 112 9.91 -20.38 -6.14
N GLN A 113 10.49 -21.22 -7.02
CA GLN A 113 11.66 -20.85 -7.80
C GLN A 113 11.34 -19.79 -8.87
N LEU A 114 10.15 -19.81 -9.48
CA LEU A 114 9.81 -18.84 -10.53
C LEU A 114 9.62 -17.41 -10.00
N ASP A 115 9.43 -17.22 -8.69
CA ASP A 115 9.27 -15.89 -8.05
C ASP A 115 10.58 -15.32 -7.45
N PHE A 116 11.75 -15.80 -7.90
CA PHE A 116 13.09 -15.34 -7.47
C PHE A 116 13.38 -13.83 -7.64
N GLN A 117 12.48 -13.04 -8.24
CA GLN A 117 12.58 -11.57 -8.33
C GLN A 117 12.44 -10.83 -6.97
N GLY A 118 12.63 -11.52 -5.84
CA GLY A 118 12.60 -10.92 -4.50
C GLY A 118 11.22 -10.47 -4.01
N ARG A 119 10.15 -10.70 -4.77
CA ARG A 119 8.78 -10.22 -4.46
C ARG A 119 8.26 -10.72 -3.12
N TYR A 120 8.66 -11.92 -2.71
CA TYR A 120 8.36 -12.47 -1.37
C TYR A 120 8.85 -11.56 -0.22
N ARG A 121 9.91 -10.77 -0.42
CA ARG A 121 10.42 -9.83 0.59
C ARG A 121 9.45 -8.67 0.84
N LEU A 122 8.69 -8.26 -0.19
CA LEU A 122 7.72 -7.18 -0.06
C LEU A 122 6.59 -7.53 0.91
N TRP A 123 6.25 -8.82 1.05
CA TRP A 123 5.23 -9.30 1.99
C TRP A 123 5.62 -9.13 3.47
N ALA A 124 6.90 -8.96 3.80
CA ALA A 124 7.32 -8.63 5.16
C ALA A 124 6.80 -7.25 5.62
N TRP A 125 6.60 -6.31 4.70
CA TRP A 125 6.09 -4.97 5.04
C TRP A 125 4.62 -4.97 5.47
N PRO A 126 3.66 -5.55 4.71
CA PRO A 126 2.29 -5.76 5.18
C PRO A 126 2.21 -6.52 6.52
N VAL A 127 3.04 -7.55 6.73
CA VAL A 127 3.09 -8.27 8.02
C VAL A 127 3.41 -7.32 9.18
N LEU A 128 4.46 -6.52 9.04
CA LEU A 128 4.88 -5.57 10.08
C LEU A 128 3.83 -4.48 10.33
N VAL A 129 3.23 -3.92 9.28
CA VAL A 129 2.22 -2.86 9.43
C VAL A 129 0.91 -3.40 10.02
N PHE A 130 0.41 -4.56 9.57
CA PHE A 130 -0.79 -5.17 10.15
C PHE A 130 -0.55 -5.60 11.61
N ALA A 131 0.64 -6.12 11.95
CA ALA A 131 1.00 -6.41 13.34
C ALA A 131 1.09 -5.13 14.20
N ALA A 132 1.65 -4.04 13.66
CA ALA A 132 1.70 -2.74 14.34
C ALA A 132 0.30 -2.15 14.56
N TRP A 133 -0.61 -2.25 13.60
CA TRP A 133 -2.01 -1.83 13.78
C TRP A 133 -2.76 -2.70 14.79
N GLY A 134 -2.54 -4.02 14.80
CA GLY A 134 -3.06 -4.91 15.85
C GLY A 134 -2.57 -4.52 17.25
N PHE A 135 -1.28 -4.21 17.39
CA PHE A 135 -0.71 -3.69 18.63
C PHE A 135 -1.33 -2.33 19.03
N CYS A 136 -1.47 -1.39 18.08
CA CYS A 136 -2.05 -0.07 18.34
C CYS A 136 -3.56 -0.11 18.66
N ALA A 137 -4.28 -1.11 18.15
CA ALA A 137 -5.68 -1.35 18.49
C ALA A 137 -5.82 -1.84 19.95
N GLY A 138 -4.95 -2.76 20.38
CA GLY A 138 -4.97 -3.29 21.74
C GLY A 138 -4.44 -2.33 22.81
N THR A 139 -3.46 -1.49 22.48
CA THR A 139 -2.76 -0.60 23.45
C THR A 139 -3.26 0.84 23.46
N ASP A 140 -4.12 1.23 22.52
CA ASP A 140 -4.60 2.61 22.33
C ASP A 140 -3.51 3.67 22.11
N VAL A 141 -2.30 3.27 21.71
CA VAL A 141 -1.19 4.20 21.42
C VAL A 141 -1.59 5.29 20.40
N HIS A 142 -2.55 5.00 19.52
CA HIS A 142 -3.08 5.96 18.56
C HIS A 142 -3.80 7.16 19.20
N SER A 143 -4.60 6.96 20.26
CA SER A 143 -5.26 8.06 20.97
C SER A 143 -4.25 8.90 21.76
N ALA A 144 -3.30 8.23 22.42
CA ALA A 144 -2.22 8.87 23.18
C ALA A 144 -1.30 9.72 22.27
N VAL A 145 -0.97 9.21 21.06
CA VAL A 145 -0.22 9.98 20.05
C VAL A 145 -1.04 11.16 19.55
N GLY A 146 -2.33 10.98 19.25
CA GLY A 146 -3.22 12.07 18.84
C GLY A 146 -3.29 13.20 19.86
N ALA A 147 -3.54 12.88 21.13
CA ALA A 147 -3.58 13.84 22.23
C ALA A 147 -2.22 14.51 22.53
N ALA A 148 -1.11 13.78 22.38
CA ALA A 148 0.22 14.31 22.66
C ALA A 148 0.78 15.17 21.52
N ALA A 149 0.49 14.85 20.26
CA ALA A 149 1.06 15.52 19.09
C ALA A 149 0.11 16.52 18.44
N GLY A 150 -1.21 16.31 18.49
CA GLY A 150 -2.24 17.20 17.93
C GLY A 150 -2.06 18.67 18.36
N PRO A 151 -2.03 18.99 19.66
CA PRO A 151 -1.83 20.36 20.16
C PRO A 151 -0.44 20.95 19.84
N ARG A 152 0.52 20.14 19.39
CA ARG A 152 1.89 20.56 19.05
C ARG A 152 2.07 20.81 17.55
N LEU A 153 1.16 20.34 16.69
CA LEU A 153 1.16 20.68 15.28
C LEU A 153 0.72 22.14 15.10
N ARG A 154 1.62 22.96 14.55
CA ARG A 154 1.32 24.35 14.18
C ARG A 154 0.58 24.48 12.84
N TRP A 155 0.34 23.37 12.15
CA TRP A 155 -0.41 23.37 10.90
C TRP A 155 -1.90 23.47 11.21
N PRO A 156 -2.68 24.31 10.48
CA PRO A 156 -4.12 24.46 10.67
C PRO A 156 -4.89 23.26 10.08
N LEU A 157 -4.56 22.05 10.55
CA LEU A 157 -5.25 20.83 10.16
C LEU A 157 -6.60 20.77 10.86
N TRP A 158 -7.67 20.69 10.06
CA TRP A 158 -8.99 20.34 10.56
C TRP A 158 -8.92 18.98 11.28
N ARG A 159 -9.25 18.95 12.57
CA ARG A 159 -9.17 17.76 13.44
C ARG A 159 -7.75 17.17 13.53
N ALA A 160 -6.77 18.03 13.79
CA ALA A 160 -5.34 17.69 13.94
C ALA A 160 -5.08 16.41 14.77
N GLU A 161 -5.73 16.23 15.92
CA GLU A 161 -5.56 15.04 16.79
C GLU A 161 -5.81 13.71 16.06
N GLN A 162 -6.84 13.68 15.19
CA GLN A 162 -7.20 12.51 14.40
C GLN A 162 -6.33 12.38 13.15
N MET A 163 -6.07 13.50 12.46
CA MET A 163 -5.26 13.53 11.24
C MET A 163 -3.81 13.07 11.48
N VAL A 164 -3.20 13.42 12.62
CA VAL A 164 -1.85 13.01 12.99
C VAL A 164 -1.66 11.49 12.97
N TRP A 165 -2.71 10.72 13.29
CA TRP A 165 -2.66 9.25 13.22
C TRP A 165 -3.21 8.69 11.91
N LEU A 166 -4.32 9.23 11.41
CA LEU A 166 -4.99 8.72 10.22
C LEU A 166 -4.17 8.92 8.94
N VAL A 167 -3.44 10.04 8.79
CA VAL A 167 -2.63 10.30 7.58
C VAL A 167 -1.46 9.32 7.44
N PRO A 168 -0.62 9.07 8.46
CA PRO A 168 0.39 8.00 8.40
C PRO A 168 -0.20 6.60 8.17
N CYS A 169 -1.35 6.29 8.77
CA CYS A 169 -2.02 5.01 8.55
C CYS A 169 -2.55 4.88 7.11
N MET A 170 -3.09 5.96 6.53
CA MET A 170 -3.52 5.98 5.14
C MET A 170 -2.34 5.82 4.19
N ALA A 171 -1.21 6.50 4.43
CA ALA A 171 0.01 6.36 3.62
C ALA A 171 0.58 4.93 3.68
N ALA A 172 0.63 4.33 4.88
CA ALA A 172 1.04 2.94 5.05
C ALA A 172 0.06 1.97 4.35
N GLY A 173 -1.25 2.19 4.49
CA GLY A 173 -2.30 1.42 3.81
C GLY A 173 -2.22 1.50 2.28
N LEU A 174 -1.95 2.69 1.73
CA LEU A 174 -1.72 2.90 0.29
C LEU A 174 -0.44 2.20 -0.19
N SER A 175 0.62 2.17 0.62
CA SER A 175 1.85 1.42 0.29
C SER A 175 1.59 -0.09 0.22
N ILE A 176 0.84 -0.65 1.17
CA ILE A 176 0.40 -2.05 1.17
C ILE A 176 -0.50 -2.31 -0.03
N TRP A 177 -1.45 -1.41 -0.29
CA TRP A 177 -2.37 -1.50 -1.41
C TRP A 177 -1.63 -1.64 -2.75
N TRP A 178 -0.59 -0.83 -2.96
CA TRP A 178 0.22 -0.88 -4.18
C TRP A 178 1.06 -2.17 -4.28
N ILE A 179 1.66 -2.61 -3.17
CA ILE A 179 2.44 -3.87 -3.11
C ILE A 179 1.56 -5.08 -3.38
N VAL A 180 0.46 -5.23 -2.63
CA VAL A 180 -0.47 -6.36 -2.70
C VAL A 180 -1.24 -6.33 -4.03
N GLY A 181 -1.67 -5.15 -4.47
CA GLY A 181 -2.42 -4.98 -5.72
C GLY A 181 -1.67 -5.48 -6.95
N ARG A 182 -0.34 -5.33 -7.02
CA ARG A 182 0.48 -5.87 -8.12
C ARG A 182 0.55 -7.40 -8.13
N ASP A 183 0.41 -8.05 -6.98
CA ASP A 183 0.50 -9.51 -6.86
C ASP A 183 -0.87 -10.21 -7.03
N VAL A 184 -1.93 -9.58 -6.52
CA VAL A 184 -3.29 -10.17 -6.52
C VAL A 184 -3.99 -10.05 -7.88
N GLN A 185 -3.49 -9.20 -8.80
CA GLN A 185 -4.04 -8.98 -10.15
C GLN A 185 -4.37 -10.25 -10.96
N ARG A 186 -3.69 -11.38 -10.69
CA ARG A 186 -3.98 -12.68 -11.34
C ARG A 186 -5.35 -13.28 -10.97
N SER A 187 -5.91 -12.92 -9.81
CA SER A 187 -7.22 -13.38 -9.35
C SER A 187 -8.18 -12.20 -9.26
N ARG A 188 -9.06 -12.07 -10.27
CA ARG A 188 -10.05 -10.97 -10.36
C ARG A 188 -10.90 -10.85 -9.11
N TRP A 189 -11.37 -11.98 -8.57
CA TRP A 189 -12.19 -12.03 -7.36
C TRP A 189 -11.44 -11.59 -6.10
N ASN A 190 -10.22 -12.11 -5.86
CA ASN A 190 -9.42 -11.68 -4.70
C ASN A 190 -9.05 -10.19 -4.81
N ALA A 191 -8.73 -9.72 -6.02
CA ALA A 191 -8.42 -8.31 -6.26
C ALA A 191 -9.63 -7.41 -6.00
N ALA A 192 -10.82 -7.78 -6.47
CA ALA A 192 -12.06 -7.05 -6.21
C ALA A 192 -12.38 -7.04 -4.69
N LEU A 193 -12.28 -8.18 -4.01
CA LEU A 193 -12.59 -8.30 -2.60
C LEU A 193 -11.65 -7.42 -1.74
N LEU A 194 -10.34 -7.40 -2.05
CA LEU A 194 -9.39 -6.49 -1.39
C LEU A 194 -9.59 -5.01 -1.76
N ARG A 195 -10.04 -4.67 -2.98
CA ARG A 195 -10.47 -3.29 -3.33
C ARG A 195 -11.63 -2.85 -2.46
N CYS A 196 -12.67 -3.69 -2.34
CA CYS A 196 -13.82 -3.41 -1.49
C CYS A 196 -13.40 -3.25 -0.02
N ALA A 197 -12.51 -4.11 0.49
CA ALA A 197 -11.95 -3.97 1.84
C ALA A 197 -11.29 -2.59 2.04
N MET A 198 -10.40 -2.19 1.13
CA MET A 198 -9.72 -0.90 1.18
C MET A 198 -10.71 0.27 1.12
N MET A 199 -11.66 0.27 0.18
CA MET A 199 -12.64 1.34 0.04
C MET A 199 -13.52 1.48 1.29
N VAL A 200 -14.02 0.36 1.83
CA VAL A 200 -14.84 0.36 3.05
C VAL A 200 -14.04 0.85 4.26
N LEU A 201 -12.77 0.46 4.40
CA LEU A 201 -11.89 0.96 5.47
C LEU A 201 -11.57 2.46 5.32
N LEU A 202 -11.36 2.96 4.09
CA LEU A 202 -11.17 4.39 3.83
C LEU A 202 -12.43 5.20 4.13
N ILE A 203 -13.61 4.73 3.69
CA ILE A 203 -14.91 5.36 4.00
C ILE A 203 -15.14 5.38 5.52
N THR A 204 -14.80 4.29 6.22
CA THR A 204 -14.90 4.23 7.69
C THR A 204 -13.91 5.19 8.37
N GLY A 205 -12.68 5.30 7.85
CA GLY A 205 -11.68 6.26 8.34
C GLY A 205 -12.06 7.73 8.10
N ALA A 206 -12.64 8.03 6.95
CA ALA A 206 -13.23 9.33 6.65
C ALA A 206 -14.42 9.63 7.57
N GLY A 207 -15.33 8.67 7.76
CA GLY A 207 -16.44 8.80 8.71
C GLY A 207 -15.97 9.04 10.15
N ARG A 208 -14.83 8.47 10.57
CA ARG A 208 -14.21 8.79 11.86
C ARG A 208 -13.72 10.24 11.97
N LEU A 209 -13.28 10.86 10.89
CA LEU A 209 -13.02 12.31 10.86
C LEU A 209 -14.32 13.09 11.07
N TYR A 210 -15.41 12.70 10.41
CA TYR A 210 -16.74 13.35 10.55
C TYR A 210 -17.50 13.03 11.85
N GLN A 211 -16.91 12.24 12.77
CA GLN A 211 -17.62 11.75 13.96
C GLN A 211 -18.28 12.86 14.82
N PRO A 212 -17.64 13.99 15.16
CA PRO A 212 -18.28 14.99 16.02
C PRO A 212 -19.41 15.78 15.33
N ASP A 213 -19.47 15.82 13.98
CA ASP A 213 -20.59 16.45 13.26
C ASP A 213 -21.80 15.51 13.19
N LEU A 214 -21.53 14.20 13.10
CA LEU A 214 -22.55 13.17 12.87
C LEU A 214 -22.94 12.38 14.13
N ALA A 215 -22.32 12.68 15.28
CA ALA A 215 -22.60 12.04 16.58
C ALA A 215 -24.07 12.21 17.04
N GLY A 216 -24.79 13.22 16.54
CA GLY A 216 -26.23 13.38 16.82
C GLY A 216 -27.14 12.33 16.17
N TYR A 217 -26.63 11.53 15.23
CA TYR A 217 -27.41 10.52 14.51
C TYR A 217 -27.24 9.13 15.13
N PRO A 218 -28.29 8.50 15.70
CA PRO A 218 -28.16 7.24 16.45
C PRO A 218 -27.77 6.03 15.58
N TRP A 219 -27.93 6.13 14.26
CA TRP A 219 -27.48 5.09 13.33
C TRP A 219 -25.99 5.19 12.98
N PHE A 220 -25.36 6.34 13.20
CA PHE A 220 -24.05 6.65 12.65
C PHE A 220 -22.91 5.86 13.30
N GLU A 221 -22.90 5.75 14.63
CA GLU A 221 -21.90 4.94 15.34
C GLU A 221 -22.01 3.45 14.98
N GLY A 222 -23.24 2.95 14.87
CA GLY A 222 -23.51 1.59 14.39
C GLY A 222 -23.04 1.36 12.95
N ALA A 223 -23.26 2.33 12.06
CA ALA A 223 -22.79 2.28 10.67
C ALA A 223 -21.26 2.33 10.56
N LEU A 224 -20.57 3.15 11.37
CA LEU A 224 -19.10 3.15 11.47
C LEU A 224 -18.56 1.81 11.95
N LEU A 225 -19.20 1.19 12.95
CA LEU A 225 -18.77 -0.09 13.50
C LEU A 225 -19.03 -1.25 12.53
N ALA A 226 -20.18 -1.24 11.85
CA ALA A 226 -20.50 -2.19 10.78
C ALA A 226 -19.53 -2.04 9.59
N GLY A 227 -19.25 -0.81 9.16
CA GLY A 227 -18.28 -0.51 8.10
C GLY A 227 -16.87 -1.01 8.45
N LYS A 228 -16.40 -0.75 9.67
CA LYS A 228 -15.13 -1.27 10.20
C LYS A 228 -15.06 -2.79 10.09
N TYR A 229 -16.03 -3.52 10.65
CA TYR A 229 -16.01 -4.99 10.64
C TYR A 229 -16.22 -5.57 9.24
N LEU A 230 -17.04 -4.95 8.39
CA LEU A 230 -17.17 -5.31 6.97
C LEU A 230 -15.82 -5.18 6.24
N GLY A 231 -15.15 -4.03 6.37
CA GLY A 231 -13.85 -3.78 5.73
C GLY A 231 -12.76 -4.75 6.21
N MET A 232 -12.71 -5.01 7.53
CA MET A 232 -11.78 -5.97 8.13
C MET A 232 -12.09 -7.42 7.74
N GLY A 233 -13.36 -7.81 7.72
CA GLY A 233 -13.81 -9.13 7.29
C GLY A 233 -13.49 -9.40 5.83
N LEU A 234 -13.68 -8.40 4.96
CA LEU A 234 -13.26 -8.45 3.56
C LEU A 234 -11.73 -8.57 3.46
N LEU A 235 -10.96 -7.76 4.19
CA LEU A 235 -9.49 -7.82 4.19
C LEU A 235 -8.98 -9.23 4.55
N VAL A 236 -9.44 -9.78 5.68
CA VAL A 236 -9.04 -11.11 6.16
C VAL A 236 -9.48 -12.21 5.19
N THR A 237 -10.72 -12.17 4.70
CA THR A 237 -11.23 -13.16 3.71
C THR A 237 -10.41 -13.10 2.41
N GLY A 238 -10.12 -11.90 1.89
CA GLY A 238 -9.36 -11.71 0.66
C GLY A 238 -7.91 -12.18 0.77
N LEU A 239 -7.24 -11.89 1.89
CA LEU A 239 -5.89 -12.38 2.17
C LEU A 239 -5.87 -13.91 2.31
N TRP A 240 -6.84 -14.51 2.99
CA TRP A 240 -6.93 -15.96 3.14
C TRP A 240 -7.23 -16.68 1.83
N LEU A 241 -8.15 -16.16 1.00
CA LEU A 241 -8.40 -16.68 -0.35
C LEU A 241 -7.18 -16.50 -1.28
N HIS A 242 -6.39 -15.44 -1.11
CA HIS A 242 -5.13 -15.28 -1.83
C HIS A 242 -4.05 -16.25 -1.34
N ALA A 243 -3.95 -16.50 -0.04
CA ALA A 243 -3.08 -17.54 0.51
C ALA A 243 -3.44 -18.92 -0.05
N ALA A 244 -4.73 -19.26 -0.14
CA ALA A 244 -5.20 -20.49 -0.77
C ALA A 244 -4.90 -20.54 -2.29
N PHE A 245 -5.08 -19.43 -3.00
CA PHE A 245 -4.73 -19.34 -4.43
C PHE A 245 -3.23 -19.54 -4.66
N VAL A 246 -2.37 -18.91 -3.85
CA VAL A 246 -0.92 -19.08 -3.94
C VAL A 246 -0.51 -20.52 -3.57
N ALA A 247 -1.09 -21.11 -2.54
CA ALA A 247 -0.76 -22.46 -2.07
C ALA A 247 -1.13 -23.59 -3.05
N TYR A 248 -2.23 -23.43 -3.82
CA TYR A 248 -2.77 -24.53 -4.65
C TYR A 248 -2.78 -24.27 -6.15
N VAL A 249 -2.73 -23.01 -6.60
CA VAL A 249 -2.81 -22.65 -8.04
C VAL A 249 -1.47 -22.15 -8.57
N CYS A 250 -0.66 -21.49 -7.74
CA CYS A 250 0.66 -20.98 -8.13
C CYS A 250 1.83 -21.93 -7.80
N ALA A 251 1.54 -23.19 -7.45
CA ALA A 251 2.53 -24.08 -6.84
C ALA A 251 3.44 -24.77 -7.86
N ASP A 252 4.56 -24.11 -8.19
CA ASP A 252 5.82 -24.86 -8.24
C ASP A 252 5.99 -25.56 -6.87
N PRO A 253 6.36 -26.85 -6.81
CA PRO A 253 6.51 -27.51 -5.53
C PRO A 253 7.62 -26.84 -4.71
N PRO A 254 7.42 -26.62 -3.39
CA PRO A 254 8.48 -26.10 -2.55
C PRO A 254 9.61 -27.12 -2.50
N GLU A 255 10.75 -26.81 -3.10
CA GLU A 255 11.95 -27.62 -2.89
C GLU A 255 12.28 -27.65 -1.39
N PRO A 256 12.68 -28.81 -0.84
CA PRO A 256 13.13 -28.91 0.53
C PRO A 256 14.46 -28.17 0.67
N ARG A 257 14.38 -26.86 0.92
CA ARG A 257 15.55 -26.05 1.27
C ARG A 257 16.21 -26.64 2.51
N GLU A 258 17.54 -26.66 2.49
CA GLU A 258 18.34 -26.91 3.68
C GLU A 258 17.83 -26.04 4.84
N PRO A 259 17.76 -26.59 6.07
CA PRO A 259 17.17 -25.89 7.20
C PRO A 259 17.96 -24.62 7.49
N VAL A 260 17.41 -23.48 7.05
CA VAL A 260 18.02 -22.16 7.26
C VAL A 260 18.23 -21.99 8.75
N ASN A 261 19.50 -21.93 9.15
CA ASN A 261 19.89 -21.93 10.55
C ASN A 261 19.47 -20.58 11.17
N TRP A 262 18.22 -20.52 11.65
CA TRP A 262 17.54 -19.29 12.03
C TRP A 262 18.30 -18.55 13.14
N ARG A 263 18.99 -19.30 14.02
CA ARG A 263 19.90 -18.77 15.02
C ARG A 263 21.02 -17.95 14.37
N ALA A 264 21.70 -18.48 13.36
CA ALA A 264 22.75 -17.74 12.64
C ALA A 264 22.20 -16.47 11.96
N ARG A 265 20.99 -16.52 11.40
CA ARG A 265 20.33 -15.30 10.87
C ARG A 265 19.97 -14.30 11.97
N LEU A 266 19.42 -14.74 13.10
CA LEU A 266 19.08 -13.88 14.24
C LEU A 266 20.34 -13.22 14.82
N TRP A 267 21.44 -13.98 14.97
CA TRP A 267 22.75 -13.48 15.37
C TRP A 267 23.35 -12.52 14.34
N SER A 268 23.14 -12.73 13.03
CA SER A 268 23.57 -11.78 12.00
C SER A 268 22.79 -10.46 12.05
N LEU A 269 21.48 -10.50 12.31
CA LEU A 269 20.65 -9.30 12.49
C LEU A 269 20.98 -8.57 13.80
N ALA A 270 21.13 -9.29 14.90
CA ALA A 270 21.59 -8.73 16.18
C ALA A 270 23.00 -8.14 16.06
N GLY A 271 23.90 -8.82 15.34
CA GLY A 271 25.24 -8.33 15.02
C GLY A 271 25.22 -7.05 14.18
N TRP A 272 24.37 -6.98 13.15
CA TRP A 272 24.20 -5.79 12.32
C TRP A 272 23.61 -4.60 13.11
N LEU A 273 22.56 -4.85 13.91
CA LEU A 273 22.02 -3.85 14.85
C LEU A 273 23.08 -3.38 15.85
N TRP A 274 23.89 -4.30 16.39
CA TRP A 274 24.95 -3.97 17.34
C TRP A 274 26.11 -3.20 16.69
N GLN A 275 26.44 -3.49 15.42
CA GLN A 275 27.37 -2.67 14.63
C GLN A 275 26.80 -1.27 14.39
N GLY A 276 25.52 -1.13 14.05
CA GLY A 276 24.83 0.16 13.95
C GLY A 276 24.91 0.97 15.27
N VAL A 277 24.63 0.32 16.40
CA VAL A 277 24.76 0.95 17.74
C VAL A 277 26.21 1.31 18.06
N ARG A 278 27.20 0.49 17.69
CA ARG A 278 28.64 0.83 17.83
C ARG A 278 29.04 2.01 16.95
N TRP A 279 28.51 2.11 15.73
CA TRP A 279 28.76 3.24 14.83
C TRP A 279 28.16 4.54 15.38
N PHE A 280 26.91 4.51 15.84
CA PHE A 280 26.29 5.66 16.52
C PHE A 280 27.05 6.06 17.80
N ARG A 281 27.47 5.12 18.65
CA ARG A 281 28.29 5.43 19.84
C ARG A 281 29.66 6.01 19.49
N ARG A 282 30.30 5.55 18.40
CA ARG A 282 31.55 6.16 17.89
C ARG A 282 31.31 7.59 17.41
N ARG A 283 30.22 7.82 16.68
CA ARG A 283 29.85 9.15 16.16
C ARG A 283 29.46 10.15 17.25
N ALA A 284 28.85 9.67 18.34
CA ALA A 284 28.64 10.47 19.55
C ALA A 284 29.97 10.89 20.18
N ARG A 285 30.86 9.92 20.48
CA ARG A 285 32.18 10.20 21.06
C ARG A 285 33.05 11.11 20.20
N SER A 286 33.04 10.96 18.88
CA SER A 286 33.78 11.88 18.00
C SER A 286 33.23 13.31 18.01
N ASN A 287 31.92 13.49 18.24
CA ASN A 287 31.33 14.81 18.43
C ASN A 287 31.71 15.39 19.80
N ASP A 288 31.72 14.57 20.86
CA ASP A 288 32.16 14.97 22.20
C ASP A 288 33.65 15.39 22.17
N GLU A 289 34.54 14.56 21.59
CA GLU A 289 35.96 14.85 21.39
C GLU A 289 36.19 16.11 20.52
N ALA A 290 35.42 16.30 19.45
CA ALA A 290 35.49 17.52 18.64
C ALA A 290 35.01 18.77 19.40
N SER A 291 34.03 18.63 20.30
CA SER A 291 33.56 19.71 21.17
C SER A 291 34.60 20.08 22.24
N GLU A 292 35.28 19.09 22.83
CA GLU A 292 36.40 19.30 23.74
C GLU A 292 37.61 19.91 23.04
N ALA A 293 37.95 19.46 21.82
CA ALA A 293 39.03 20.04 21.05
C ALA A 293 38.78 21.52 20.72
N ARG A 294 37.51 21.89 20.41
CA ARG A 294 37.10 23.28 20.20
C ARG A 294 37.12 24.10 21.50
N SER A 295 36.67 23.54 22.63
CA SER A 295 36.71 24.26 23.91
C SER A 295 38.13 24.47 24.43
N ARG A 296 39.04 23.51 24.21
CA ARG A 296 40.47 23.64 24.52
C ARG A 296 41.14 24.72 23.67
N ARG A 297 40.91 24.74 22.34
CA ARG A 297 41.42 25.83 21.47
C ARG A 297 40.89 27.20 21.90
N LYS A 298 39.59 27.34 22.12
CA LYS A 298 39.04 28.62 22.56
C LYS A 298 39.67 29.10 23.89
N LYS A 299 39.97 28.17 24.81
CA LYS A 299 40.63 28.49 26.08
C LYS A 299 42.12 28.81 25.96
N THR A 300 42.82 28.36 24.91
CA THR A 300 44.19 28.83 24.63
C THR A 300 44.18 30.23 24.03
N ASP A 301 43.27 30.48 23.08
CA ASP A 301 43.16 31.75 22.37
C ASP A 301 42.73 32.88 23.34
N ASP A 302 41.70 32.63 24.17
CA ASP A 302 41.25 33.54 25.24
C ASP A 302 42.31 33.75 26.36
N ALA A 303 43.36 32.92 26.43
CA ALA A 303 44.43 33.03 27.43
C ALA A 303 45.67 33.79 26.93
N GLU A 304 45.89 33.90 25.61
CA GLU A 304 46.91 34.80 25.04
C GLU A 304 46.41 36.26 24.94
N GLU A 305 45.09 36.49 24.86
CA GLU A 305 44.49 37.83 24.67
C GLU A 305 44.09 38.61 25.95
N ALA A 306 44.83 38.56 27.06
CA ALA A 306 44.75 39.60 28.11
C ALA A 306 45.92 39.64 29.14
N PRO A 307 46.37 40.81 29.63
CA PRO A 307 46.29 42.15 29.04
C PRO A 307 47.61 42.96 29.16
N LYS A 308 48.32 43.21 28.06
CA LYS A 308 49.34 44.29 28.00
C LYS A 308 48.71 45.59 27.50
N ARG A 309 48.08 46.39 28.38
CA ARG A 309 47.88 47.85 28.16
C ARG A 309 47.39 48.62 29.40
N LYS A 310 48.32 49.35 30.05
CA LYS A 310 48.06 50.71 30.56
C LYS A 310 48.61 51.68 29.49
N ARG A 311 47.79 52.52 28.84
CA ARG A 311 47.45 53.92 29.20
C ARG A 311 48.71 54.81 29.33
N LYS A 312 48.85 55.97 28.67
CA LYS A 312 47.87 56.92 28.06
C LYS A 312 48.46 57.66 26.83
N THR A 313 47.58 58.28 26.02
CA THR A 313 47.72 59.57 25.25
C THR A 313 49.07 59.96 24.63
N ALA A 314 49.13 60.39 23.37
CA ALA A 314 48.30 61.46 22.79
C ALA A 314 48.13 61.38 21.25
N ALA A 315 47.62 62.47 20.67
CA ALA A 315 47.42 62.79 19.24
C ALA A 315 46.16 62.23 18.53
N LYS A 316 45.30 63.20 18.18
CA LYS A 316 44.15 63.14 17.27
C LYS A 316 44.57 62.76 15.84
N SER A 317 43.75 61.99 15.12
CA SER A 317 43.26 62.24 13.74
C SER A 317 42.47 61.00 13.28
N LYS A 318 41.15 61.01 13.07
CA LYS A 318 40.35 61.64 11.99
C LYS A 318 40.59 60.96 10.61
N ARG A 319 39.49 60.46 10.00
CA ARG A 319 39.30 60.16 8.55
C ARG A 319 40.12 58.98 7.96
N THR A 320 39.75 58.25 6.88
CA THR A 320 38.46 58.03 6.16
C THR A 320 38.55 56.78 5.26
N THR A 321 37.42 56.10 5.05
CA THR A 321 36.95 55.41 3.80
C THR A 321 37.91 54.86 2.72
N ARG A 322 37.64 53.61 2.32
CA ARG A 322 37.33 53.14 0.92
C ARG A 322 38.47 52.72 -0.03
N ALA A 323 38.58 51.40 -0.19
CA ALA A 323 38.55 50.58 -1.42
C ALA A 323 39.52 50.80 -2.63
N ARG A 324 39.83 49.64 -3.25
CA ARG A 324 39.81 49.34 -4.71
C ARG A 324 41.15 49.09 -5.44
N ALA A 325 41.49 47.79 -5.52
CA ALA A 325 41.86 47.00 -6.72
C ALA A 325 43.10 47.28 -7.60
N ARG A 326 43.56 46.17 -8.25
CA ARG A 326 44.44 46.07 -9.46
C ARG A 326 45.91 46.47 -9.26
N THR A 327 46.91 45.98 -10.00
CA THR A 327 47.01 45.12 -11.23
C THR A 327 48.40 44.42 -11.25
N LYS A 328 48.57 43.16 -11.70
CA LYS A 328 48.94 42.64 -13.06
C LYS A 328 50.47 42.57 -13.36
N VAL A 329 50.84 41.71 -14.34
CA VAL A 329 52.14 41.48 -15.04
C VAL A 329 52.90 40.27 -14.44
N VAL A 330 53.09 39.09 -15.07
CA VAL A 330 53.14 38.58 -16.47
C VAL A 330 54.53 38.73 -17.17
N GLU A 331 54.84 37.76 -18.05
CA GLU A 331 56.03 37.60 -18.92
C GLU A 331 57.33 37.08 -18.19
N ASP A 332 58.12 36.09 -18.67
CA ASP A 332 57.87 34.84 -19.45
C ASP A 332 59.12 33.88 -19.42
N SER A 333 59.02 32.56 -19.73
CA SER A 333 60.14 31.64 -20.17
C SER A 333 59.71 30.17 -20.45
N ALA A 334 60.38 29.50 -21.40
CA ALA A 334 59.93 28.25 -22.06
C ALA A 334 60.93 27.07 -21.99
N GLU A 335 60.51 25.91 -22.55
CA GLU A 335 61.28 24.68 -22.85
C GLU A 335 61.72 23.85 -21.59
N GLU A 336 61.78 22.51 -21.58
CA GLU A 336 61.87 21.49 -22.65
C GLU A 336 61.39 20.08 -22.18
N MET A 337 60.99 19.21 -23.12
CA MET A 337 61.17 17.73 -23.18
C MET A 337 60.36 16.71 -22.30
N GLU A 338 59.74 15.73 -23.00
CA GLU A 338 59.42 14.30 -22.64
C GLU A 338 58.54 13.96 -21.40
N GLU A 339 57.77 12.86 -21.32
CA GLU A 339 57.16 11.89 -22.28
C GLU A 339 56.05 11.10 -21.51
N GLU A 340 55.31 10.21 -22.19
CA GLU A 340 54.39 9.17 -21.71
C GLU A 340 52.91 9.50 -21.44
N ALA A 341 52.07 8.47 -21.64
CA ALA A 341 50.63 8.55 -21.87
C ALA A 341 49.82 7.63 -20.94
N ALA A 342 48.66 8.12 -20.50
CA ALA A 342 47.44 7.37 -20.15
C ALA A 342 46.34 8.44 -19.94
N ASP A 343 45.35 8.60 -20.82
CA ASP A 343 44.21 7.71 -21.09
C ASP A 343 43.07 7.81 -20.04
N ASP A 344 41.85 7.74 -20.58
CA ASP A 344 40.53 7.67 -19.97
C ASP A 344 39.90 8.92 -19.30
N GLY A 345 38.68 9.21 -19.75
CA GLY A 345 37.58 9.28 -18.78
C GLY A 345 36.78 10.57 -18.67
N SER A 346 36.01 10.94 -19.69
CA SER A 346 35.03 12.04 -19.57
C SER A 346 33.90 11.71 -18.59
N ALA A 347 33.61 12.64 -17.68
CA ALA A 347 32.32 12.72 -16.99
C ALA A 347 31.72 14.11 -17.25
N ASP A 348 30.73 14.14 -18.14
CA ASP A 348 29.98 15.30 -18.58
C ASP A 348 28.65 15.32 -17.83
N ASP A 349 28.44 16.29 -16.94
CA ASP A 349 27.19 16.52 -16.20
C ASP A 349 26.71 17.95 -16.49
N GLY A 350 26.07 18.11 -17.66
CA GLY A 350 25.47 19.37 -18.08
C GLY A 350 24.18 19.69 -17.32
N ALA A 351 24.10 20.93 -16.81
CA ALA A 351 22.90 21.52 -16.23
C ALA A 351 22.36 22.65 -17.13
N ALA A 352 21.04 22.67 -17.35
CA ALA A 352 20.20 23.77 -17.84
C ALA A 352 18.73 23.28 -17.74
N ASP A 353 17.85 23.91 -16.95
CA ASP A 353 17.05 25.13 -17.24
C ASP A 353 15.77 24.77 -18.02
N GLU A 354 14.59 24.84 -17.41
CA GLU A 354 13.68 26.00 -17.40
C GLU A 354 13.18 26.42 -18.80
N GLU A 355 11.94 26.06 -19.13
CA GLU A 355 11.08 26.93 -19.94
C GLU A 355 9.59 26.75 -19.55
N TRP A 356 8.81 27.81 -19.74
CA TRP A 356 7.43 27.98 -19.32
C TRP A 356 6.46 27.72 -20.48
N ASP A 357 5.18 27.46 -20.17
CA ASP A 357 4.09 27.91 -21.04
C ASP A 357 2.83 28.21 -20.20
N ASP A 358 2.09 29.24 -20.59
CA ASP A 358 1.11 29.94 -19.75
C ASP A 358 -0.17 30.30 -20.56
N ALA A 359 -1.24 30.60 -19.84
CA ALA A 359 -2.45 31.32 -20.27
C ALA A 359 -3.29 30.84 -21.48
N SER A 360 -4.45 30.25 -21.19
CA SER A 360 -5.80 30.77 -21.58
C SER A 360 -6.88 29.78 -21.12
N GLY A 361 -8.08 30.17 -20.69
CA GLY A 361 -8.64 31.51 -20.53
C GLY A 361 -10.08 31.54 -21.05
N GLU A 362 -11.07 31.41 -20.16
CA GLU A 362 -12.48 31.66 -20.49
C GLU A 362 -13.24 32.05 -19.21
N SER A 363 -14.08 33.07 -19.34
CA SER A 363 -14.81 33.76 -18.28
C SER A 363 -16.32 33.52 -18.36
N GLU A 364 -17.07 34.21 -17.49
CA GLU A 364 -18.52 34.49 -17.54
C GLU A 364 -19.41 33.48 -16.76
N ASP A 365 -20.46 33.88 -16.03
CA ASP A 365 -20.86 35.22 -15.54
C ASP A 365 -21.91 35.09 -14.41
N GLU A 366 -22.17 36.19 -13.67
CA GLU A 366 -23.36 36.46 -12.81
C GLU A 366 -23.64 35.43 -11.65
N TRP A 367 -24.15 35.78 -10.46
CA TRP A 367 -25.16 36.76 -10.09
C TRP A 367 -24.84 37.44 -8.74
N SER A 368 -24.92 38.76 -8.70
CA SER A 368 -25.42 39.53 -7.55
C SER A 368 -26.97 39.53 -7.61
N GLU A 369 -27.78 39.93 -6.61
CA GLU A 369 -27.63 40.77 -5.42
C GLU A 369 -28.58 40.24 -4.32
N ASP A 370 -28.31 40.52 -3.04
CA ASP A 370 -29.26 41.33 -2.26
C ASP A 370 -28.59 41.85 -0.97
N ALA A 371 -29.01 43.03 -0.51
CA ALA A 371 -28.36 43.75 0.58
C ALA A 371 -29.36 44.28 1.60
N THR A 372 -29.01 44.24 2.90
CA THR A 372 -29.17 45.38 3.82
C THR A 372 -28.52 45.13 5.21
N PRO A 373 -28.16 46.18 5.99
CA PRO A 373 -27.31 46.04 7.19
C PRO A 373 -27.88 46.56 8.54
N ALA A 374 -27.56 45.85 9.63
CA ALA A 374 -27.29 46.34 11.02
C ALA A 374 -28.35 47.24 11.75
N PRO A 375 -28.17 47.72 13.02
CA PRO A 375 -27.16 47.43 14.07
C PRO A 375 -27.68 47.23 15.54
N THR A 376 -26.78 46.72 16.42
CA THR A 376 -26.58 47.03 17.89
C THR A 376 -27.69 46.93 18.99
N LEU A 377 -27.48 46.00 19.96
CA LEU A 377 -27.37 46.16 21.46
C LEU A 377 -28.48 46.89 22.31
N PRO A 378 -28.51 46.85 23.68
CA PRO A 378 -27.84 45.99 24.70
C PRO A 378 -28.71 45.43 25.89
N LYS A 379 -28.18 44.41 26.60
CA LYS A 379 -28.09 44.25 28.09
C LYS A 379 -29.26 44.65 29.04
N THR A 380 -29.84 43.65 29.72
CA THR A 380 -30.26 43.74 31.15
C THR A 380 -30.01 42.42 31.90
N ALA A 381 -29.88 42.49 33.23
CA ALA A 381 -29.64 41.36 34.14
C ALA A 381 -30.77 41.27 35.19
N SER A 382 -30.62 40.36 36.17
CA SER A 382 -31.54 40.07 37.29
C SER A 382 -32.77 39.21 36.93
N ALA A 383 -33.32 38.39 37.82
CA ALA A 383 -32.83 37.79 39.07
C ALA A 383 -33.70 36.58 39.45
N ALA A 384 -33.30 35.80 40.46
CA ALA A 384 -34.01 34.61 40.92
C ALA A 384 -35.41 34.90 41.50
N VAL A 385 -36.39 34.02 41.21
CA VAL A 385 -37.57 33.77 42.06
C VAL A 385 -37.85 32.26 42.09
N THR A 386 -38.27 31.80 43.27
CA THR A 386 -38.47 30.41 43.70
C THR A 386 -39.84 29.82 43.29
N ALA A 387 -39.95 28.49 43.41
CA ALA A 387 -41.16 27.70 43.69
C ALA A 387 -42.00 27.11 42.52
N THR A 388 -42.02 25.78 42.51
CA THR A 388 -43.10 24.87 42.09
C THR A 388 -44.41 25.12 42.88
N PRO A 389 -45.63 24.77 42.38
CA PRO A 389 -45.99 23.39 42.04
C PRO A 389 -47.00 23.10 40.90
N THR A 390 -46.87 21.87 40.38
CA THR A 390 -47.92 20.91 39.98
C THR A 390 -49.31 21.43 39.55
N VAL A 391 -49.61 21.37 38.24
CA VAL A 391 -50.96 21.08 37.72
C VAL A 391 -50.88 20.10 36.54
N SER A 392 -51.81 19.15 36.51
CA SER A 392 -51.99 18.11 35.49
C SER A 392 -52.58 18.65 34.18
N ALA A 393 -52.06 18.22 33.02
CA ALA A 393 -52.71 18.40 31.72
C ALA A 393 -52.38 17.26 30.74
N SER A 394 -53.38 16.88 29.94
CA SER A 394 -53.43 15.68 29.07
C SER A 394 -52.48 15.68 27.87
N PRO A 395 -52.15 14.50 27.29
CA PRO A 395 -51.35 14.41 26.07
C PRO A 395 -52.10 14.90 24.80
N PRO A 396 -51.39 15.42 23.79
CA PRO A 396 -51.99 15.87 22.53
C PRO A 396 -52.42 14.71 21.61
N PRO A 397 -53.39 14.92 20.72
CA PRO A 397 -53.98 13.87 19.89
C PRO A 397 -53.08 13.41 18.74
N ARG A 398 -53.19 12.12 18.42
CA ARG A 398 -52.52 11.43 17.31
C ARG A 398 -53.13 11.85 15.95
N PRO A 399 -52.33 12.28 14.96
CA PRO A 399 -52.83 12.53 13.60
C PRO A 399 -53.39 11.24 12.97
N GLN A 400 -54.58 11.33 12.37
CA GLN A 400 -55.19 10.23 11.62
C GLN A 400 -54.66 10.21 10.18
N ILE A 401 -54.25 9.02 9.71
CA ILE A 401 -53.86 8.79 8.32
C ILE A 401 -55.11 8.29 7.57
N PRO A 402 -55.54 8.92 6.46
CA PRO A 402 -56.68 8.44 5.67
C PRO A 402 -56.31 7.15 4.90
N PRO A 403 -57.29 6.25 4.66
CA PRO A 403 -57.04 4.91 4.12
C PRO A 403 -56.65 4.93 2.64
N GLN A 404 -55.56 4.25 2.29
CA GLN A 404 -55.21 3.97 0.89
C GLN A 404 -55.98 2.74 0.35
N LYS A 405 -56.39 2.86 -0.91
CA LYS A 405 -57.24 1.90 -1.63
C LYS A 405 -56.38 0.79 -2.26
N PRO A 406 -56.77 -0.51 -2.17
CA PRO A 406 -56.00 -1.58 -2.77
C PRO A 406 -56.14 -1.60 -4.29
N THR A 407 -55.02 -1.75 -5.01
CA THR A 407 -55.00 -1.99 -6.46
C THR A 407 -54.45 -3.39 -6.71
N ALA A 408 -55.22 -4.20 -7.46
CA ALA A 408 -54.88 -5.60 -7.76
C ALA A 408 -53.87 -5.71 -8.93
N PRO A 409 -53.17 -6.86 -9.07
CA PRO A 409 -52.13 -7.04 -10.10
C PRO A 409 -52.70 -7.55 -11.44
N PRO A 410 -52.06 -7.21 -12.58
CA PRO A 410 -52.24 -7.93 -13.85
C PRO A 410 -51.30 -9.16 -13.97
N PRO A 411 -51.57 -10.10 -14.90
CA PRO A 411 -51.16 -11.51 -14.77
C PRO A 411 -49.98 -11.96 -15.63
N VAL A 412 -49.60 -13.22 -15.43
CA VAL A 412 -48.57 -13.98 -16.15
C VAL A 412 -49.08 -14.52 -17.50
N ALA A 413 -48.30 -14.35 -18.56
CA ALA A 413 -48.21 -15.23 -19.73
C ALA A 413 -46.77 -15.13 -20.26
N ALA A 414 -45.93 -16.15 -20.41
CA ALA A 414 -46.07 -17.51 -20.96
C ALA A 414 -45.95 -17.56 -22.50
N SER A 415 -45.02 -18.42 -22.98
CA SER A 415 -44.76 -18.81 -24.38
C SER A 415 -44.06 -17.78 -25.28
N ALA A 416 -43.29 -18.14 -26.31
CA ALA A 416 -42.52 -19.36 -26.64
C ALA A 416 -41.75 -19.12 -27.97
N ARG A 417 -40.65 -19.88 -28.23
CA ARG A 417 -40.08 -20.14 -29.59
C ARG A 417 -39.56 -18.89 -30.37
N SER A 418 -38.89 -18.95 -31.52
CA SER A 418 -37.96 -19.90 -32.20
C SER A 418 -37.43 -19.22 -33.49
N GLY A 419 -36.34 -19.70 -34.10
CA GLY A 419 -35.71 -19.12 -35.30
C GLY A 419 -34.46 -18.31 -34.91
N ASP A 420 -33.23 -18.63 -35.33
CA ASP A 420 -32.69 -19.27 -36.55
C ASP A 420 -32.80 -18.44 -37.84
N ASP A 421 -31.64 -18.39 -38.51
CA ASP A 421 -31.34 -18.18 -39.94
C ASP A 421 -31.14 -16.78 -40.57
N ASP A 422 -30.20 -16.83 -41.52
CA ASP A 422 -29.77 -15.93 -42.62
C ASP A 422 -29.16 -14.55 -42.28
N GLU A 423 -27.90 -14.23 -42.66
CA GLU A 423 -27.14 -14.29 -43.93
C GLU A 423 -27.23 -13.00 -44.77
N ASN A 424 -26.15 -12.73 -45.52
CA ASN A 424 -25.92 -11.64 -46.50
C ASN A 424 -25.77 -10.20 -45.95
N ASP A 425 -25.04 -9.28 -46.60
CA ASP A 425 -23.88 -9.38 -47.52
C ASP A 425 -23.25 -7.98 -47.66
N ASP A 426 -22.05 -7.92 -48.25
CA ASP A 426 -21.49 -6.83 -49.07
C ASP A 426 -21.70 -5.34 -48.69
N ASP A 427 -20.60 -4.62 -48.48
CA ASP A 427 -20.42 -3.31 -49.13
C ASP A 427 -18.93 -3.06 -49.45
N ASP A 428 -18.63 -2.89 -50.73
CA ASP A 428 -17.29 -2.61 -51.27
C ASP A 428 -16.98 -1.10 -51.22
N GLY A 429 -15.75 -0.73 -50.85
CA GLY A 429 -15.36 0.66 -50.64
C GLY A 429 -13.93 0.97 -51.06
N ASP A 430 -13.66 0.93 -52.37
CA ASP A 430 -12.37 1.33 -52.97
C ASP A 430 -11.98 2.78 -52.63
N GLY A 431 -10.68 3.02 -52.42
CA GLY A 431 -10.14 4.32 -52.03
C GLY A 431 -8.62 4.41 -52.14
N ASP A 432 -8.11 4.48 -53.38
CA ASP A 432 -6.68 4.56 -53.71
C ASP A 432 -5.92 5.72 -53.03
N GLY A 433 -4.68 5.46 -52.60
CA GLY A 433 -3.83 6.45 -51.93
C GLY A 433 -2.39 5.98 -51.72
N ALA A 434 -1.64 5.76 -52.81
CA ALA A 434 -0.31 5.15 -52.75
C ALA A 434 0.83 6.07 -52.25
N SER A 435 1.65 5.59 -51.30
CA SER A 435 3.14 5.65 -51.38
C SER A 435 3.85 4.89 -50.25
N ASP A 436 5.05 4.39 -50.57
CA ASP A 436 6.14 3.95 -49.66
C ASP A 436 5.98 2.78 -48.68
N ARG A 437 6.03 1.59 -49.28
CA ARG A 437 7.04 0.53 -49.03
C ARG A 437 7.75 0.54 -47.65
N GLN A 438 7.33 -0.38 -46.78
CA GLN A 438 8.30 -1.19 -46.03
C GLN A 438 7.83 -2.65 -45.93
N PHE A 439 8.76 -3.59 -46.16
CA PHE A 439 8.47 -5.03 -46.27
C PHE A 439 7.87 -5.58 -44.96
N ARG A 440 6.55 -5.75 -44.95
CA ARG A 440 5.83 -6.50 -43.91
C ARG A 440 5.36 -7.82 -44.51
N ILE A 441 6.14 -8.87 -44.29
CA ILE A 441 5.74 -10.25 -44.60
C ILE A 441 4.79 -10.71 -43.49
N ASP A 442 3.53 -10.28 -43.56
CA ASP A 442 2.47 -10.86 -42.75
C ASP A 442 2.09 -12.22 -43.36
N GLY A 443 2.82 -13.26 -42.94
CA GLY A 443 2.56 -14.64 -43.34
C GLY A 443 1.24 -15.12 -42.74
N ALA A 444 0.20 -15.24 -43.58
CA ALA A 444 -1.14 -15.71 -43.23
C ALA A 444 -1.22 -17.23 -42.96
N HIS A 445 -0.31 -17.77 -42.15
CA HIS A 445 -0.37 -19.11 -41.60
C HIS A 445 -0.24 -19.04 -40.08
N GLY A 446 -1.12 -19.73 -39.37
CA GLY A 446 -1.27 -19.71 -37.91
C GLY A 446 -0.12 -20.37 -37.12
N GLY A 447 1.12 -20.20 -37.55
CA GLY A 447 2.31 -20.56 -36.78
C GLY A 447 2.41 -19.66 -35.56
N ALA A 448 2.07 -20.20 -34.39
CA ALA A 448 2.25 -19.50 -33.12
C ALA A 448 3.73 -19.06 -32.99
N ASP A 449 3.97 -17.75 -32.83
CA ASP A 449 5.31 -17.19 -32.60
C ASP A 449 6.03 -18.03 -31.53
N PRO A 450 7.09 -18.80 -31.88
CA PRO A 450 7.70 -19.79 -30.99
C PRO A 450 8.38 -19.14 -29.78
N PHE A 451 8.45 -17.80 -29.76
CA PHE A 451 8.98 -17.01 -28.66
C PHE A 451 7.90 -16.49 -27.70
N LYS A 452 6.60 -16.67 -27.99
CA LYS A 452 5.49 -16.20 -27.14
C LYS A 452 5.47 -16.94 -25.80
N GLY A 453 5.48 -16.19 -24.70
CA GLY A 453 5.59 -16.72 -23.33
C GLY A 453 7.01 -16.77 -22.74
N LEU A 454 8.06 -16.78 -23.57
CA LEU A 454 9.46 -16.82 -23.09
C LEU A 454 9.98 -15.44 -22.65
N SER A 455 10.87 -15.43 -21.64
CA SER A 455 11.48 -14.21 -21.11
C SER A 455 12.45 -13.56 -22.12
N LYS A 456 12.70 -12.24 -22.01
CA LYS A 456 13.61 -11.50 -22.92
C LYS A 456 15.02 -12.13 -23.01
N ARG A 457 15.52 -12.74 -21.93
CA ARG A 457 16.83 -13.42 -21.92
C ARG A 457 16.78 -14.73 -22.72
N GLN A 458 15.81 -15.60 -22.44
CA GLN A 458 15.62 -16.85 -23.17
C GLN A 458 15.35 -16.64 -24.67
N ARG A 459 14.59 -15.59 -25.05
CA ARG A 459 14.40 -15.23 -26.47
C ARG A 459 15.70 -14.83 -27.18
N ARG A 460 16.62 -14.15 -26.49
CA ARG A 460 17.94 -13.80 -27.04
C ARG A 460 18.83 -15.05 -27.20
N GLU A 461 18.75 -15.96 -26.24
CA GLU A 461 19.53 -17.19 -26.19
C GLU A 461 19.09 -18.20 -27.28
N LEU A 462 17.79 -18.44 -27.44
CA LEU A 462 17.24 -19.21 -28.56
C LEU A 462 17.55 -18.59 -29.93
N LYS A 463 17.45 -17.25 -30.07
CA LYS A 463 17.85 -16.58 -31.31
C LYS A 463 19.36 -16.69 -31.60
N ARG A 464 20.19 -16.84 -30.57
CA ARG A 464 21.63 -17.11 -30.73
C ARG A 464 21.87 -18.55 -31.20
N GLN A 465 21.24 -19.53 -30.55
CA GLN A 465 21.33 -20.94 -30.93
C GLN A 465 20.84 -21.21 -32.36
N MET A 466 19.70 -20.63 -32.78
CA MET A 466 19.23 -20.74 -34.17
C MET A 466 20.22 -20.15 -35.19
N ARG A 467 20.88 -19.03 -34.87
CA ARG A 467 21.91 -18.44 -35.72
C ARG A 467 23.18 -19.30 -35.79
N GLU A 468 23.57 -19.94 -34.69
CA GLU A 468 24.70 -20.87 -34.65
C GLU A 468 24.39 -22.15 -35.45
N GLN A 469 23.18 -22.70 -35.37
CA GLN A 469 22.73 -23.81 -36.22
C GLN A 469 22.69 -23.45 -37.71
N GLN A 470 22.16 -22.29 -38.09
CA GLN A 470 22.19 -21.84 -39.50
C GLN A 470 23.62 -21.64 -40.02
N ARG A 471 24.57 -21.22 -39.18
CA ARG A 471 25.99 -21.14 -39.56
C ARG A 471 26.60 -22.54 -39.77
N GLN A 472 26.29 -23.50 -38.92
CA GLN A 472 26.74 -24.89 -39.09
C GLN A 472 26.15 -25.56 -40.34
N GLN A 473 24.89 -25.25 -40.69
CA GLN A 473 24.24 -25.75 -41.91
C GLN A 473 24.75 -25.09 -43.20
N ARG A 474 25.28 -23.86 -43.15
CA ARG A 474 25.91 -23.18 -44.30
C ARG A 474 27.42 -23.43 -44.45
N GLY A 475 28.04 -24.06 -43.45
CA GLY A 475 29.44 -24.48 -43.45
C GLY A 475 29.66 -25.95 -43.82
N ARG A 476 28.60 -26.63 -44.25
CA ARG A 476 28.59 -27.95 -44.88
C ARG A 476 28.06 -27.78 -46.31
#